data_AF-A0A481YJ16-F1
#
_entry.id   AF-A0A481YJ16-F1
#
_cell.length_a   1.000
_cell.length_b   1.000
_cell.length_c   1.000
_cell.angle_alpha   90.00
_cell.angle_beta   90.00
_cell.angle_gamma   90.00
#
_symmetry.space_group_name_H-M   'P 1'
#
loop_
_entity.id
_entity.type
_entity.pdbx_description
1 polymer ?
#
loop_
_entity_poly.entity_id
_entity_poly.type
_entity_poly.pdbx_seq_one_letter_code
_entity_poly.pdbx_strand_id
1 'polypeptide(L)'
;MNIKINDRVLINKEEQENIMGYYNSLKDKLKENFKREIHYKIENMRILKEIKDNEYYKLDNYSSFESFVKEYKVAKTQAYAYLRLASALQDGIIQEDYIIENGIHNSLILIGNEEGKTIRKSRKNPIKPLRFQLKSQDSYAFYKKNAKFTSFLMDKLFQDKKDLLDEFLKEFKSLKGN
;
A
#
# COMPACT_ATOMS: atom_id res chain seq x y z
N MET A 1 -22.30 -29.60 4.74
CA MET A 1 -20.97 -30.14 5.09
C MET A 1 -21.08 -30.68 6.51
N ASN A 2 -21.31 -32.00 6.67
CA ASN A 2 -21.45 -32.61 7.99
C ASN A 2 -20.06 -32.77 8.59
N ILE A 3 -19.73 -31.98 9.61
CA ILE A 3 -18.53 -32.18 10.41
C ILE A 3 -18.76 -33.47 11.20
N LYS A 4 -18.16 -34.58 10.76
CA LYS A 4 -18.04 -35.79 11.58
C LYS A 4 -17.14 -35.44 12.76
N ILE A 5 -17.76 -35.20 13.91
CA ILE A 5 -17.06 -35.20 15.20
C ILE A 5 -16.58 -36.63 15.42
N ASN A 6 -15.34 -36.79 15.83
CA ASN A 6 -14.70 -38.09 16.02
C ASN A 6 -15.55 -38.97 16.96
N ASP A 7 -16.11 -40.09 16.45
CA ASP A 7 -17.13 -40.96 17.09
C ASP A 7 -16.65 -41.71 18.37
N ARG A 8 -15.59 -41.26 19.04
CA ARG A 8 -15.06 -41.91 20.27
C ARG A 8 -15.71 -41.44 21.58
N VAL A 9 -16.71 -40.57 21.51
CA VAL A 9 -17.26 -39.89 22.69
C VAL A 9 -18.72 -40.31 22.88
N LEU A 10 -18.94 -41.61 23.15
CA LEU A 10 -20.15 -42.09 23.83
C LEU A 10 -19.99 -41.73 25.31
N ILE A 11 -20.19 -40.46 25.59
CA ILE A 11 -19.98 -39.86 26.90
C ILE A 11 -21.34 -39.50 27.50
N ASN A 12 -21.52 -39.81 28.78
CA ASN A 12 -22.77 -39.52 29.50
C ASN A 12 -23.03 -37.98 29.54
N LYS A 13 -24.26 -37.55 29.90
CA LYS A 13 -24.62 -36.12 29.88
C LYS A 13 -23.69 -35.24 30.72
N GLU A 14 -23.25 -35.69 31.90
CA GLU A 14 -22.33 -34.92 32.76
C GLU A 14 -20.97 -34.69 32.11
N GLU A 15 -20.45 -35.71 31.43
CA GLU A 15 -19.12 -35.68 30.85
C GLU A 15 -19.15 -34.94 29.48
N GLN A 16 -20.33 -34.83 28.82
CA GLN A 16 -20.58 -33.88 27.72
C GLN A 16 -20.64 -32.42 28.22
N GLU A 17 -21.28 -32.15 29.35
CA GLU A 17 -21.32 -30.82 29.97
C GLU A 17 -19.91 -30.37 30.40
N ASN A 18 -19.10 -31.28 30.95
CA ASN A 18 -17.70 -31.01 31.29
C ASN A 18 -16.83 -30.68 30.07
N ILE A 19 -16.99 -31.42 28.95
CA ILE A 19 -16.28 -31.12 27.70
C ILE A 19 -16.70 -29.77 27.13
N MET A 20 -18.00 -29.45 27.16
CA MET A 20 -18.50 -28.17 26.68
C MET A 20 -18.01 -27.00 27.55
N GLY A 21 -17.96 -27.19 28.88
CA GLY A 21 -17.38 -26.24 29.82
C GLY A 21 -15.89 -26.00 29.55
N TYR A 22 -15.11 -27.06 29.35
CA TYR A 22 -13.69 -26.95 29.00
C TYR A 22 -13.49 -26.26 27.65
N TYR A 23 -14.27 -26.61 26.63
CA TYR A 23 -14.23 -25.97 25.31
C TYR A 23 -14.52 -24.46 25.39
N ASN A 24 -15.53 -24.05 26.17
CA ASN A 24 -15.83 -22.63 26.38
C ASN A 24 -14.67 -21.91 27.08
N SER A 25 -14.04 -22.55 28.08
CA SER A 25 -12.86 -21.98 28.74
C SER A 25 -11.68 -21.77 27.79
N LEU A 26 -11.48 -22.69 26.82
CA LEU A 26 -10.46 -22.54 25.78
C LEU A 26 -10.79 -21.40 24.83
N LYS A 27 -12.07 -21.24 24.44
CA LYS A 27 -12.50 -20.11 23.61
C LYS A 27 -12.26 -18.77 24.28
N ASP A 28 -12.52 -18.67 25.57
CA ASP A 28 -12.33 -17.40 26.29
C ASP A 28 -10.84 -17.09 26.48
N LYS A 29 -10.01 -18.08 26.83
CA LYS A 29 -8.54 -17.94 26.82
C LYS A 29 -8.01 -17.49 25.46
N LEU A 30 -8.55 -18.05 24.38
CA LEU A 30 -8.14 -17.71 23.02
C LEU A 30 -8.49 -16.24 22.69
N LYS A 31 -9.69 -15.76 23.06
CA LYS A 31 -10.06 -14.35 22.92
C LYS A 31 -9.14 -13.42 23.71
N GLU A 32 -8.84 -13.76 24.96
CA GLU A 32 -7.95 -12.97 25.81
C GLU A 32 -6.52 -12.91 25.26
N ASN A 33 -6.01 -14.02 24.73
CA ASN A 33 -4.70 -14.08 24.10
C ASN A 33 -4.63 -13.16 22.87
N PHE A 34 -5.65 -13.19 22.01
CA PHE A 34 -5.68 -12.31 20.84
C PHE A 34 -5.80 -10.83 21.22
N LYS A 35 -6.59 -10.49 22.25
CA LYS A 35 -6.64 -9.11 22.76
C LYS A 35 -5.27 -8.64 23.24
N ARG A 36 -4.60 -9.44 24.08
CA ARG A 36 -3.24 -9.16 24.56
C ARG A 36 -2.25 -8.99 23.42
N GLU A 37 -2.31 -9.89 22.44
CA GLU A 37 -1.47 -9.81 21.23
C GLU A 37 -1.67 -8.49 20.49
N ILE A 38 -2.90 -8.02 20.34
CA ILE A 38 -3.18 -6.73 19.69
C ILE A 38 -2.61 -5.57 20.50
N HIS A 39 -2.78 -5.55 21.82
CA HIS A 39 -2.21 -4.50 22.67
C HIS A 39 -0.69 -4.41 22.51
N TYR A 40 0.02 -5.55 22.58
CA TYR A 40 1.47 -5.58 22.36
C TYR A 40 1.85 -5.10 20.96
N LYS A 41 1.05 -5.41 19.94
CA LYS A 41 1.28 -4.89 18.58
C LYS A 41 1.11 -3.37 18.51
N ILE A 42 0.11 -2.80 19.19
CA ILE A 42 -0.10 -1.34 19.22
C ILE A 42 1.07 -0.65 19.93
N GLU A 43 1.54 -1.20 21.05
CA GLU A 43 2.73 -0.71 21.73
C GLU A 43 3.96 -0.75 20.81
N ASN A 44 4.19 -1.88 20.13
CA ASN A 44 5.26 -2.00 19.14
C ASN A 44 5.14 -0.97 18.01
N MET A 45 3.93 -0.65 17.55
CA MET A 45 3.71 0.40 16.53
C MET A 45 4.19 1.78 17.03
N ARG A 46 3.88 2.13 18.28
CA ARG A 46 4.33 3.39 18.91
C ARG A 46 5.85 3.45 19.02
N ILE A 47 6.48 2.39 19.56
CA ILE A 47 7.94 2.28 19.70
C ILE A 47 8.62 2.41 18.34
N LEU A 48 8.15 1.66 17.33
CA LEU A 48 8.72 1.68 15.98
C LEU A 48 8.61 3.07 15.34
N LYS A 49 7.50 3.78 15.57
CA LYS A 49 7.30 5.14 15.09
C LYS A 49 8.28 6.11 15.76
N GLU A 50 8.41 6.05 17.07
CA GLU A 50 9.34 6.91 17.80
C GLU A 50 10.80 6.70 17.37
N ILE A 51 11.23 5.43 17.21
CA ILE A 51 12.56 5.09 16.70
C ILE A 51 12.75 5.61 15.26
N LYS A 52 11.71 5.51 14.42
CA LYS A 52 11.80 5.98 13.02
C LYS A 52 11.86 7.49 12.93
N ASP A 53 11.04 8.21 13.70
CA ASP A 53 10.86 9.66 13.61
C ASP A 53 12.09 10.38 14.17
N ASN A 54 12.68 9.86 15.25
CA ASN A 54 13.91 10.40 15.85
C ASN A 54 15.21 9.80 15.26
N GLU A 55 15.08 8.87 14.32
CA GLU A 55 16.20 8.14 13.72
C GLU A 55 17.10 7.39 14.73
N TYR A 56 16.56 6.94 15.87
CA TYR A 56 17.32 6.26 16.92
C TYR A 56 17.99 4.96 16.48
N TYR A 57 17.51 4.34 15.41
CA TYR A 57 18.20 3.19 14.81
C TYR A 57 19.67 3.50 14.40
N LYS A 58 20.02 4.76 14.19
CA LYS A 58 21.41 5.18 13.91
C LYS A 58 22.34 5.02 15.12
N LEU A 59 21.80 5.00 16.34
CA LEU A 59 22.58 4.78 17.57
C LEU A 59 23.21 3.39 17.58
N ASP A 60 22.54 2.42 16.98
CA ASP A 60 23.04 1.05 16.75
C ASP A 60 23.75 0.89 15.40
N ASN A 61 24.16 1.99 14.76
CA ASN A 61 24.86 2.03 13.47
C ASN A 61 24.07 1.45 12.28
N TYR A 62 22.73 1.36 12.36
CA TYR A 62 21.92 0.99 11.21
C TYR A 62 21.89 2.10 10.15
N SER A 63 22.19 1.75 8.90
CA SER A 63 22.14 2.67 7.76
C SER A 63 20.72 3.10 7.38
N SER A 64 19.71 2.33 7.78
CA SER A 64 18.31 2.62 7.53
C SER A 64 17.39 2.00 8.59
N PHE A 65 16.18 2.55 8.73
CA PHE A 65 15.14 1.93 9.55
C PHE A 65 14.77 0.52 9.06
N GLU A 66 14.83 0.29 7.73
CA GLU A 66 14.57 -1.04 7.18
C GLU A 66 15.61 -2.08 7.64
N SER A 67 16.89 -1.71 7.71
CA SER A 67 17.92 -2.61 8.23
C SER A 67 17.72 -2.91 9.70
N PHE A 68 17.27 -1.93 10.50
CA PHE A 68 16.97 -2.11 11.92
C PHE A 68 15.82 -3.09 12.15
N VAL A 69 14.67 -2.89 11.51
CA VAL A 69 13.48 -3.74 11.77
C VAL A 69 13.65 -5.20 11.30
N LYS A 70 14.62 -5.48 10.43
CA LYS A 70 14.95 -6.85 10.00
C LYS A 70 15.48 -7.72 11.14
N GLU A 71 16.23 -7.13 12.10
CA GLU A 71 16.75 -7.85 13.26
C GLU A 71 15.60 -8.43 14.11
N TYR A 72 14.51 -7.68 14.22
CA TYR A 72 13.33 -8.05 15.01
C TYR A 72 12.34 -8.95 14.24
N LYS A 73 12.76 -9.53 13.12
CA LYS A 73 11.93 -10.39 12.25
C LYS A 73 10.65 -9.70 11.75
N VAL A 74 10.65 -8.37 11.67
CA VAL A 74 9.53 -7.60 11.12
C VAL A 74 9.76 -7.38 9.63
N ALA A 75 8.84 -7.88 8.81
CA ALA A 75 8.91 -7.64 7.36
C ALA A 75 8.77 -6.14 7.06
N LYS A 76 9.49 -5.64 6.05
CA LYS A 76 9.44 -4.23 5.61
C LYS A 76 7.99 -3.73 5.48
N THR A 77 7.15 -4.47 4.75
CA THR A 77 5.76 -4.10 4.49
C THR A 77 4.95 -3.96 5.78
N GLN A 78 5.22 -4.82 6.77
CA GLN A 78 4.58 -4.79 8.08
C GLN A 78 5.06 -3.59 8.90
N ALA A 79 6.37 -3.32 8.92
CA ALA A 79 6.94 -2.15 9.61
C ALA A 79 6.31 -0.85 9.09
N TYR A 80 6.22 -0.66 7.77
CA TYR A 80 5.58 0.54 7.20
C TYR A 80 4.06 0.56 7.35
N ALA A 81 3.40 -0.59 7.54
CA ALA A 81 1.98 -0.62 7.93
C ALA A 81 1.79 -0.16 9.39
N TYR A 82 2.69 -0.59 10.28
CA TYR A 82 2.71 -0.19 11.68
C TYR A 82 2.97 1.31 11.84
N LEU A 83 3.92 1.88 11.09
CA LEU A 83 4.16 3.33 11.09
C LEU A 83 2.93 4.13 10.67
N ARG A 84 2.16 3.64 9.69
CA ARG A 84 0.92 4.29 9.24
C ARG A 84 -0.16 4.26 10.31
N LEU A 85 -0.39 3.10 10.93
CA LEU A 85 -1.35 3.00 12.04
C LEU A 85 -0.95 3.85 13.23
N ALA A 86 0.33 3.88 13.60
CA ALA A 86 0.83 4.71 14.68
C ALA A 86 0.60 6.20 14.41
N SER A 87 0.81 6.64 13.17
CA SER A 87 0.55 8.03 12.77
C SER A 87 -0.96 8.34 12.81
N ALA A 88 -1.80 7.45 12.29
CA ALA A 88 -3.26 7.61 12.35
C ALA A 88 -3.80 7.64 13.79
N LEU A 89 -3.21 6.88 14.72
CA LEU A 89 -3.53 6.95 16.15
C LEU A 89 -3.12 8.30 16.75
N GLN A 90 -1.92 8.79 16.44
CA GLN A 90 -1.43 10.09 16.92
C GLN A 90 -2.27 11.26 16.37
N ASP A 91 -2.69 11.16 15.11
CA ASP A 91 -3.50 12.16 14.43
C ASP A 91 -5.00 12.07 14.82
N GLY A 92 -5.38 11.09 15.64
CA GLY A 92 -6.76 10.87 16.09
C GLY A 92 -7.72 10.36 15.02
N ILE A 93 -7.20 9.92 13.86
CA ILE A 93 -7.98 9.35 12.74
C ILE A 93 -8.62 8.03 13.14
N ILE A 94 -7.93 7.24 13.96
CA ILE A 94 -8.41 5.96 14.48
C ILE A 94 -8.17 5.90 15.99
N GLN A 95 -9.08 5.24 16.71
CA GLN A 95 -8.95 5.03 18.14
C GLN A 95 -8.33 3.66 18.44
N GLU A 96 -7.65 3.53 19.58
CA GLU A 96 -7.01 2.29 20.00
C GLU A 96 -8.02 1.14 20.15
N ASP A 97 -9.17 1.43 20.76
CA ASP A 97 -10.27 0.48 20.96
C ASP A 97 -10.75 -0.14 19.64
N TYR A 98 -10.80 0.65 18.57
CA TYR A 98 -11.19 0.15 17.26
C TYR A 98 -10.20 -0.90 16.75
N ILE A 99 -8.89 -0.71 16.96
CA ILE A 99 -7.87 -1.67 16.54
C ILE A 99 -7.96 -2.95 17.37
N ILE A 100 -8.26 -2.83 18.67
CA ILE A 100 -8.45 -3.96 19.59
C ILE A 100 -9.64 -4.82 19.17
N GLU A 101 -10.74 -4.19 18.79
CA GLU A 101 -11.97 -4.89 18.39
C GLU A 101 -11.92 -5.45 16.98
N ASN A 102 -11.37 -4.70 16.02
CA ASN A 102 -11.46 -5.00 14.59
C ASN A 102 -10.15 -5.56 14.01
N GLY A 103 -9.05 -5.49 14.77
CA GLY A 103 -7.73 -5.95 14.37
C GLY A 103 -7.02 -5.01 13.39
N ILE A 104 -5.73 -5.30 13.18
CA ILE A 104 -4.79 -4.48 12.40
C ILE A 104 -5.20 -4.38 10.93
N HIS A 105 -5.62 -5.48 10.32
CA HIS A 105 -5.92 -5.52 8.89
C HIS A 105 -7.10 -4.61 8.53
N ASN A 106 -8.20 -4.72 9.26
CA ASN A 106 -9.39 -3.89 9.04
C ASN A 106 -9.10 -2.42 9.36
N SER A 107 -8.28 -2.16 10.38
CA SER A 107 -7.81 -0.82 10.72
C SER A 107 -6.99 -0.19 9.59
N LEU A 108 -6.10 -0.95 8.94
CA LEU A 108 -5.34 -0.51 7.77
C LEU A 108 -6.23 -0.20 6.56
N ILE A 109 -7.30 -0.98 6.36
CA ILE A 109 -8.28 -0.73 5.29
C ILE A 109 -9.03 0.57 5.57
N LEU A 110 -9.48 0.78 6.81
CA LEU A 110 -10.18 1.99 7.22
C LEU A 110 -9.35 3.24 6.93
N ILE A 111 -8.11 3.30 7.44
CA ILE A 111 -7.23 4.46 7.19
C ILE A 111 -6.90 4.61 5.70
N GLY A 112 -6.73 3.51 4.96
CA GLY A 112 -6.45 3.56 3.53
C GLY A 112 -7.60 4.12 2.69
N ASN A 113 -8.84 3.96 3.16
CA ASN A 113 -10.02 4.56 2.53
C ASN A 113 -10.19 6.04 2.90
N GLU A 114 -9.80 6.44 4.12
CA GLU A 114 -9.81 7.85 4.56
C GLU A 114 -8.67 8.66 3.93
N GLU A 115 -7.45 8.14 3.88
CA GLU A 115 -6.33 8.67 3.07
C GLU A 115 -6.67 8.70 1.57
N GLY A 116 -7.53 7.79 1.12
CA GLY A 116 -8.08 7.76 -0.23
C GLY A 116 -8.97 8.95 -0.59
N LYS A 117 -9.57 9.62 0.42
CA LYS A 117 -10.36 10.86 0.22
C LYS A 117 -9.47 12.09 0.14
N THR A 118 -8.30 12.11 0.79
CA THR A 118 -7.42 13.30 0.85
C THR A 118 -6.17 13.20 -0.03
N ILE A 119 -5.64 12.01 -0.36
CA ILE A 119 -4.40 11.87 -1.15
C ILE A 119 -4.45 10.64 -2.08
N ARG A 120 -5.33 10.68 -3.08
CA ARG A 120 -5.06 10.06 -4.38
C ARG A 120 -5.40 11.02 -5.51
N LYS A 121 -4.68 12.16 -5.57
CA LYS A 121 -4.34 12.68 -6.90
C LYS A 121 -3.49 11.59 -7.54
N SER A 122 -4.10 10.78 -8.40
CA SER A 122 -3.35 9.83 -9.18
C SER A 122 -2.18 10.58 -9.81
N ARG A 123 -0.95 10.14 -9.58
CA ARG A 123 0.17 10.51 -10.46
C ARG A 123 -0.01 9.94 -11.87
N LYS A 124 -1.20 9.42 -12.23
CA LYS A 124 -1.59 9.31 -13.63
C LYS A 124 -1.69 10.74 -14.12
N ASN A 125 -0.70 11.16 -14.92
CA ASN A 125 -0.90 12.29 -15.79
C ASN A 125 -2.28 12.15 -16.43
N PRO A 126 -3.14 13.18 -16.38
CA PRO A 126 -4.46 13.13 -16.99
C PRO A 126 -4.35 12.81 -18.50
N ILE A 127 -3.18 13.11 -19.08
CA ILE A 127 -2.80 12.85 -20.46
C ILE A 127 -1.83 11.65 -20.50
N LYS A 128 -2.18 10.62 -21.26
CA LYS A 128 -1.29 9.47 -21.52
C LYS A 128 -0.06 9.94 -22.32
N PRO A 129 1.16 9.50 -21.98
CA PRO A 129 2.34 9.87 -22.73
C PRO A 129 2.26 9.32 -24.16
N LEU A 130 2.43 10.19 -25.15
CA LEU A 130 2.49 9.82 -26.55
C LEU A 130 3.86 9.19 -26.84
N ARG A 131 3.87 8.00 -27.47
CA ARG A 131 5.10 7.26 -27.80
C ARG A 131 5.29 7.23 -29.31
N PHE A 132 6.44 7.72 -29.77
CA PHE A 132 6.83 7.69 -31.17
C PHE A 132 8.04 6.79 -31.38
N GLN A 133 8.09 6.11 -32.52
CA GLN A 133 9.29 5.49 -33.04
C GLN A 133 9.85 6.38 -34.15
N LEU A 134 11.02 6.96 -33.90
CA LEU A 134 11.71 7.82 -34.87
C LEU A 134 12.59 6.97 -35.79
N LYS A 135 12.74 7.40 -37.05
CA LYS A 135 13.47 6.63 -38.07
C LYS A 135 15.00 6.69 -37.91
N SER A 136 15.52 7.73 -37.25
CA SER A 136 16.98 7.90 -37.05
C SER A 136 17.33 8.07 -35.58
N GLN A 137 18.50 7.55 -35.20
CA GLN A 137 19.00 7.65 -33.83
C GLN A 137 19.29 9.09 -33.41
N ASP A 138 19.78 9.92 -34.35
CA ASP A 138 20.11 11.31 -34.09
C ASP A 138 18.86 12.15 -33.77
N SER A 139 17.78 11.95 -34.53
CA SER A 139 16.51 12.63 -34.25
C SER A 139 15.96 12.19 -32.88
N TYR A 140 16.06 10.91 -32.54
CA TYR A 140 15.69 10.41 -31.21
C TYR A 140 16.51 11.06 -30.09
N ALA A 141 17.83 11.10 -30.23
CA ALA A 141 18.71 11.68 -29.22
C ALA A 141 18.40 13.17 -29.02
N PHE A 142 18.19 13.92 -30.10
CA PHE A 142 17.83 15.33 -30.06
C PHE A 142 16.52 15.58 -29.32
N TYR A 143 15.43 14.92 -29.71
CA TYR A 143 14.11 15.15 -29.09
C TYR A 143 14.03 14.61 -27.66
N LYS A 144 14.77 13.54 -27.35
CA LYS A 144 14.89 13.01 -25.97
C LYS A 144 15.61 14.00 -25.06
N LYS A 145 16.74 14.55 -25.51
CA LYS A 145 17.51 15.55 -24.76
C LYS A 145 16.69 16.82 -24.53
N ASN A 146 15.80 17.16 -25.47
CA ASN A 146 15.02 18.39 -25.47
C ASN A 146 13.52 18.17 -25.22
N ALA A 147 13.13 17.21 -24.36
CA ALA A 147 11.74 16.79 -24.19
C ALA A 147 10.74 17.93 -23.90
N LYS A 148 11.11 18.94 -23.10
CA LYS A 148 10.27 20.12 -22.82
C LYS A 148 10.03 20.96 -24.09
N PHE A 149 11.08 21.18 -24.87
CA PHE A 149 10.99 21.88 -26.14
C PHE A 149 10.15 21.10 -27.14
N THR A 150 10.31 19.77 -27.21
CA THR A 150 9.49 18.92 -28.07
C THR A 150 8.00 19.04 -27.73
N SER A 151 7.65 19.04 -26.44
CA SER A 151 6.26 19.26 -26.00
C SER A 151 5.75 20.63 -26.45
N PHE A 152 6.52 21.68 -26.18
CA PHE A 152 6.19 23.04 -26.59
C PHE A 152 6.00 23.17 -28.11
N LEU A 153 6.91 22.59 -28.90
CA LEU A 153 6.86 22.61 -30.36
C LEU A 153 5.57 21.98 -30.88
N MET A 154 5.20 20.80 -30.35
CA MET A 154 3.99 20.08 -30.78
C MET A 154 2.72 20.87 -30.44
N ASP A 155 2.64 21.46 -29.25
CA ASP A 155 1.49 22.29 -28.85
C ASP A 155 1.42 23.56 -29.70
N LYS A 156 2.55 24.23 -29.94
CA LYS A 156 2.65 25.45 -30.75
C LYS A 156 2.25 25.19 -32.21
N LEU A 157 2.69 24.07 -32.79
CA LEU A 157 2.32 23.69 -34.16
C LEU A 157 0.82 23.45 -34.27
N PHE A 158 0.24 22.75 -33.30
CA PHE A 158 -1.19 22.46 -33.30
C PHE A 158 -2.06 23.72 -33.10
N GLN A 159 -1.67 24.62 -32.20
CA GLN A 159 -2.44 25.81 -31.86
C GLN A 159 -2.29 26.93 -32.89
N ASP A 160 -1.05 27.23 -33.31
CA ASP A 160 -0.73 28.48 -34.02
C ASP A 160 -0.31 28.25 -35.48
N LYS A 161 0.03 27.02 -35.87
CA LYS A 161 0.56 26.68 -37.20
C LYS A 161 -0.14 25.47 -37.81
N LYS A 162 -1.46 25.42 -37.65
CA LYS A 162 -2.27 24.30 -38.11
C LYS A 162 -2.21 24.08 -39.63
N ASP A 163 -2.13 25.15 -40.42
CA ASP A 163 -2.02 25.05 -41.88
C ASP A 163 -0.74 24.30 -42.31
N LEU A 164 0.38 24.60 -41.66
CA LEU A 164 1.66 23.91 -41.88
C LEU A 164 1.58 22.45 -41.43
N LEU A 165 0.90 22.18 -40.31
CA LEU A 165 0.66 20.81 -39.83
C LEU A 165 -0.20 20.01 -40.82
N ASP A 166 -1.21 20.65 -41.43
CA ASP A 166 -2.05 20.05 -42.46
C ASP A 166 -1.30 19.80 -43.77
N GLU A 167 -0.35 20.66 -44.14
CA GLU A 167 0.56 20.45 -45.26
C GLU A 167 1.41 19.18 -45.06
N PHE A 168 2.09 19.07 -43.90
CA PHE A 168 2.86 17.86 -43.57
C PHE A 168 1.98 16.60 -43.49
N LEU A 169 0.73 16.74 -43.03
CA LEU A 169 -0.20 15.61 -42.99
C LEU A 169 -0.59 15.15 -44.40
N LYS A 170 -0.77 16.07 -45.36
CA LYS A 170 -1.03 15.75 -46.76
C LYS A 170 0.16 15.06 -47.41
N GLU A 171 1.37 15.58 -47.21
CA GLU A 171 2.61 14.96 -47.70
C GLU A 171 2.80 13.55 -47.12
N PHE A 172 2.59 13.38 -45.81
CA PHE A 172 2.67 12.06 -45.19
C PHE A 172 1.65 11.05 -45.77
N LYS A 173 0.44 11.52 -46.11
CA LYS A 173 -0.59 10.68 -46.73
C LYS A 173 -0.26 10.32 -48.18
N SER A 174 0.32 11.24 -48.96
CA SER A 174 0.74 10.93 -50.34
C SER A 174 1.87 9.90 -50.37
N LEU A 175 2.77 9.92 -49.38
CA LEU A 175 3.83 8.92 -49.23
C LEU A 175 3.33 7.53 -48.78
N LYS A 176 2.11 7.43 -48.23
CA LYS A 176 1.46 6.16 -47.86
C LYS A 176 0.65 5.53 -48.99
N GLY A 177 0.38 6.28 -50.06
CA GLY A 177 -0.39 5.84 -51.22
C GLY A 177 0.44 5.20 -52.34
N ASN A 178 1.75 5.00 -52.12
CA ASN A 178 2.66 4.27 -53.00
C ASN A 178 3.18 3.00 -52.31
#